data_AF-A0A965KDA7-F1
#
_entry.id   AF-A0A965KDA7-F1
#
_cell.length_a   1.000
_cell.length_b   1.000
_cell.length_c   1.000
_cell.angle_alpha   90.00
_cell.angle_beta   90.00
_cell.angle_gamma   90.00
#
_symmetry.space_group_name_H-M   'P 1'
#
loop_
_entity.id
_entity.type
_entity.pdbx_description
1 polymer ?
#
loop_
_entity_poly.entity_id
_entity_poly.type
_entity_poly.pdbx_seq_one_letter_code
_entity_poly.pdbx_strand_id
1 'polypeptide(L)'
;MTTPAPGLIELRLNNVGQLFNTMDPSPFHERDLDHDAEEFILSWAREHESDSDLRIRVVLRQPEDPEAARLVRESIQHYFEYRARIARRDLGELFREGRTSLLIGLLFLAATLVLRDLIADGPRLSNFIREGLMICGWVGLWKPIDIHLYRWWPLQAHGRLLSRLSSCPVEVVFEAQ
;
A
#
# COMPACT_ATOMS: atom_id res chain seq x y z
N MET A 1 0.60 -13.83 -32.65
CA MET A 1 0.93 -13.78 -31.22
C MET A 1 1.87 -12.60 -31.03
N THR A 2 1.34 -11.42 -30.77
CA THR A 2 2.14 -10.23 -30.46
C THR A 2 2.57 -10.33 -29.01
N THR A 3 3.86 -10.51 -28.76
CA THR A 3 4.42 -10.32 -27.41
C THR A 3 4.01 -8.92 -26.96
N PRO A 4 3.28 -8.78 -25.84
CA PRO A 4 2.90 -7.46 -25.35
C PRO A 4 4.18 -6.64 -25.15
N ALA A 5 4.11 -5.34 -25.50
CA ALA A 5 5.20 -4.43 -25.21
C ALA A 5 5.52 -4.52 -23.70
N PRO A 6 6.80 -4.41 -23.30
CA PRO A 6 7.13 -4.38 -21.88
C PRO A 6 6.30 -3.27 -21.23
N GLY A 7 5.65 -3.60 -20.09
CA GLY A 7 4.79 -2.66 -19.36
C GLY A 7 3.30 -2.65 -19.75
N LEU A 8 2.86 -3.43 -20.76
CA LEU A 8 1.45 -3.48 -21.19
C LEU A 8 0.61 -4.50 -20.41
N ILE A 9 -0.28 -4.00 -19.55
CA ILE A 9 -1.29 -4.78 -18.83
C ILE A 9 -2.54 -4.92 -19.73
N GLU A 10 -2.75 -6.09 -20.33
CA GLU A 10 -3.93 -6.35 -21.17
C GLU A 10 -5.02 -7.10 -20.38
N LEU A 11 -6.19 -6.48 -20.23
CA LEU A 11 -7.41 -7.08 -19.67
C LEU A 11 -8.38 -7.39 -20.81
N ARG A 12 -8.91 -8.62 -20.85
CA ARG A 12 -9.93 -9.03 -21.83
C ARG A 12 -11.24 -9.31 -21.10
N LEU A 13 -12.26 -8.51 -21.38
CA LEU A 13 -13.57 -8.58 -20.75
C LEU A 13 -14.66 -8.77 -21.82
N ASN A 14 -15.71 -9.51 -21.48
CA ASN A 14 -16.87 -9.68 -22.35
C ASN A 14 -17.76 -8.44 -22.34
N ASN A 15 -17.87 -7.76 -21.20
CA ASN A 15 -18.58 -6.50 -21.07
C ASN A 15 -17.99 -5.64 -19.96
N VAL A 16 -18.29 -4.34 -20.00
CA VAL A 16 -17.84 -3.35 -19.01
C VAL A 16 -18.19 -3.74 -17.57
N GLY A 17 -19.34 -4.38 -17.35
CA GLY A 17 -19.81 -4.76 -16.02
C GLY A 17 -18.89 -5.74 -15.28
N GLN A 18 -18.09 -6.54 -16.00
CA GLN A 18 -17.11 -7.46 -15.40
C GLN A 18 -15.93 -6.76 -14.74
N LEU A 19 -15.67 -5.50 -15.09
CA LEU A 19 -14.60 -4.70 -14.47
C LEU A 19 -14.96 -4.27 -13.04
N PHE A 20 -16.25 -4.26 -12.72
CA PHE A 20 -16.77 -3.62 -11.52
C PHE A 20 -17.41 -4.62 -10.56
N ASN A 21 -17.23 -4.40 -9.26
CA ASN A 21 -17.79 -5.26 -8.22
C ASN A 21 -19.33 -5.28 -8.30
N THR A 22 -19.92 -6.48 -8.42
CA THR A 22 -21.39 -6.65 -8.59
C THR A 22 -22.17 -6.45 -7.28
N MET A 23 -21.50 -6.54 -6.13
CA MET A 23 -22.12 -6.36 -4.80
C MET A 23 -22.15 -4.90 -4.34
N ASP A 24 -21.49 -3.99 -5.06
CA ASP A 24 -21.49 -2.56 -4.76
C ASP A 24 -22.69 -1.87 -5.44
N PRO A 25 -23.66 -1.30 -4.67
CA PRO A 25 -24.83 -0.64 -5.22
C PRO A 25 -24.55 0.76 -5.78
N SER A 26 -23.31 1.25 -5.70
CA SER A 26 -22.90 2.57 -6.19
C SER A 26 -23.07 2.70 -7.71
N PRO A 27 -23.36 3.92 -8.23
CA PRO A 27 -23.37 4.17 -9.67
C PRO A 27 -22.04 3.77 -10.32
N PHE A 28 -22.03 3.39 -11.60
CA PHE A 28 -20.82 2.89 -12.30
C PHE A 28 -19.57 3.79 -12.19
N HIS A 29 -19.73 5.11 -12.05
CA HIS A 29 -18.61 6.06 -11.90
C HIS A 29 -17.98 6.02 -10.50
N GLU A 30 -18.70 5.50 -9.51
CA GLU A 30 -18.31 5.39 -8.11
C GLU A 30 -18.11 3.94 -7.68
N ARG A 31 -18.40 2.98 -8.57
CA ARG A 31 -18.36 1.55 -8.28
C ARG A 31 -16.93 1.06 -8.23
N ASP A 32 -16.59 0.32 -7.18
CA ASP A 32 -15.25 -0.23 -7.03
C ASP A 32 -14.93 -1.22 -8.16
N LEU A 33 -13.64 -1.28 -8.54
CA LEU A 33 -13.15 -2.35 -9.40
C LEU A 33 -13.42 -3.70 -8.72
N ASP A 34 -13.71 -4.70 -9.54
CA ASP A 34 -13.79 -6.08 -9.06
C ASP A 34 -12.43 -6.50 -8.47
N HIS A 35 -12.47 -7.31 -7.40
CA HIS A 35 -11.25 -7.73 -6.70
C HIS A 35 -10.29 -8.48 -7.63
N ASP A 36 -10.82 -9.33 -8.50
CA ASP A 36 -10.01 -10.12 -9.43
C ASP A 36 -9.34 -9.20 -10.47
N ALA A 37 -10.05 -8.15 -10.91
CA ALA A 37 -9.50 -7.15 -11.83
C ALA A 37 -8.40 -6.31 -11.16
N GLU A 38 -8.60 -5.90 -9.91
CA GLU A 38 -7.59 -5.19 -9.12
C GLU A 38 -6.33 -6.06 -8.94
N GLU A 39 -6.49 -7.30 -8.47
CA GLU A 39 -5.37 -8.20 -8.22
C GLU A 39 -4.59 -8.51 -9.49
N PHE A 40 -5.28 -8.72 -10.61
CA PHE A 40 -4.65 -8.91 -11.91
C PHE A 40 -3.78 -7.70 -12.31
N ILE A 41 -4.33 -6.48 -12.23
CA ILE A 41 -3.58 -5.26 -12.57
C ILE A 41 -2.38 -5.09 -11.64
N LEU A 42 -2.56 -5.29 -10.33
CA LEU A 42 -1.49 -5.11 -9.34
C LEU A 42 -0.38 -6.15 -9.48
N SER A 43 -0.72 -7.42 -9.70
CA SER A 43 0.28 -8.49 -9.88
C SER A 43 1.14 -8.22 -11.11
N TRP A 44 0.52 -7.88 -12.24
CA TRP A 44 1.23 -7.57 -13.48
C TRP A 44 2.11 -6.31 -13.35
N ALA A 45 1.59 -5.27 -12.68
CA ALA A 45 2.33 -4.04 -12.45
C ALA A 45 3.53 -4.21 -11.51
N ARG A 46 3.46 -5.15 -10.54
CA ARG A 46 4.60 -5.50 -9.68
C ARG A 46 5.68 -6.26 -10.44
N GLU A 47 5.30 -7.17 -11.32
CA GLU A 47 6.25 -7.90 -12.17
C GLU A 47 7.01 -6.96 -13.11
N HIS A 48 6.35 -5.87 -13.53
CA HIS A 48 6.92 -4.84 -14.41
C HIS A 48 7.21 -3.52 -13.70
N GLU A 49 7.48 -3.54 -12.39
CA GLU A 49 7.65 -2.31 -11.60
C GLU A 49 8.84 -1.47 -12.08
N SER A 50 9.87 -2.11 -12.66
CA SER A 50 11.05 -1.42 -13.23
C SER A 50 10.77 -0.74 -14.57
N ASP A 51 9.66 -1.04 -15.23
CA ASP A 51 9.33 -0.46 -16.53
C ASP A 51 8.79 0.95 -16.36
N SER A 52 9.37 1.92 -17.06
CA SER A 52 8.95 3.32 -16.97
C SER A 52 7.60 3.61 -17.62
N ASP A 53 7.11 2.74 -18.51
CA ASP A 53 5.95 3.01 -19.38
C ASP A 53 4.82 1.98 -19.17
N LEU A 54 4.35 1.84 -17.93
CA LEU A 54 3.15 1.06 -17.64
C LEU A 54 1.96 1.61 -18.43
N ARG A 55 1.24 0.73 -19.13
CA ARG A 55 0.04 1.02 -19.89
C ARG A 55 -1.02 -0.04 -19.64
N ILE A 56 -2.28 0.34 -19.53
CA ILE A 56 -3.40 -0.59 -19.36
C ILE A 56 -4.18 -0.62 -20.66
N ARG A 57 -4.41 -1.80 -21.22
CA ARG A 57 -5.30 -2.01 -22.36
C ARG A 57 -6.47 -2.88 -21.95
N VAL A 58 -7.68 -2.35 -22.08
CA VAL A 58 -8.93 -3.07 -21.83
C VAL A 58 -9.56 -3.42 -23.17
N VAL A 59 -9.64 -4.71 -23.47
CA VAL A 59 -10.31 -5.24 -24.65
C VAL A 59 -11.72 -5.66 -24.26
N LEU A 60 -12.73 -5.04 -24.85
CA LEU A 60 -14.15 -5.29 -24.59
C LEU A 60 -14.79 -6.03 -25.77
N ARG A 61 -15.39 -7.20 -25.51
CA ARG A 61 -16.12 -7.99 -26.53
C ARG A 61 -17.59 -7.57 -26.64
N GLN A 62 -17.81 -6.29 -26.91
CA GLN A 62 -19.13 -5.70 -27.09
C GLN A 62 -19.09 -4.69 -28.25
N PRO A 63 -20.25 -4.25 -28.77
CA PRO A 63 -20.29 -3.19 -29.78
C PRO A 63 -19.53 -1.94 -29.31
N GLU A 64 -18.97 -1.21 -30.27
CA GLU A 64 -18.24 0.02 -29.98
C GLU A 64 -19.15 1.01 -29.24
N ASP A 65 -18.71 1.42 -28.05
CA ASP A 65 -19.43 2.34 -27.18
C ASP A 65 -18.41 3.34 -26.58
N PRO A 66 -18.28 4.54 -27.16
CA PRO A 66 -17.35 5.56 -26.68
C PRO A 66 -17.60 5.99 -25.23
N GLU A 67 -18.85 5.95 -24.77
CA GLU A 67 -19.21 6.31 -23.39
C GLU A 67 -18.74 5.23 -22.42
N ALA A 68 -18.92 3.95 -22.76
CA ALA A 68 -18.33 2.84 -22.03
C ALA A 68 -16.80 2.91 -21.95
N ALA A 69 -16.12 3.28 -23.05
CA ALA A 69 -14.68 3.45 -23.05
C ALA A 69 -14.23 4.59 -22.12
N ARG A 70 -14.95 5.72 -22.13
CA ARG A 70 -14.67 6.85 -21.23
C ARG A 70 -14.88 6.44 -19.77
N LEU A 71 -15.99 5.76 -19.48
CA LEU A 71 -16.34 5.26 -18.15
C LEU A 71 -15.26 4.32 -17.61
N VAL A 72 -14.83 3.32 -18.39
CA VAL A 72 -13.77 2.38 -17.98
C VAL A 72 -12.46 3.11 -17.66
N ARG A 73 -12.06 4.06 -18.52
CA ARG A 73 -10.86 4.87 -18.31
C ARG A 73 -10.94 5.66 -17.01
N GLU A 74 -12.00 6.44 -16.84
CA GLU A 74 -12.19 7.32 -15.67
C GLU A 74 -12.27 6.50 -14.38
N SER A 75 -13.03 5.40 -14.37
CA SER A 75 -13.17 4.57 -13.19
C SER A 75 -11.86 3.91 -12.76
N ILE A 76 -11.05 3.37 -13.69
CA ILE A 76 -9.74 2.81 -13.36
C ILE A 76 -8.83 3.88 -12.75
N GLN A 77 -8.76 5.06 -13.38
CA GLN A 77 -7.90 6.15 -12.91
C GLN A 77 -8.33 6.66 -11.53
N HIS A 78 -9.63 6.91 -11.34
CA HIS A 78 -10.20 7.35 -10.06
C HIS A 78 -10.02 6.31 -8.95
N TYR A 79 -10.22 5.02 -9.26
CA TYR A 79 -10.05 3.94 -8.30
C TYR A 79 -8.60 3.88 -7.78
N PHE A 80 -7.61 3.85 -8.68
CA PHE A 80 -6.21 3.82 -8.26
C PHE A 80 -5.76 5.12 -7.59
N GLU A 81 -6.32 6.28 -7.98
CA GLU A 81 -6.04 7.54 -7.30
C GLU A 81 -6.59 7.51 -5.86
N TYR A 82 -7.82 7.03 -5.67
CA TYR A 82 -8.42 6.83 -4.36
C TYR A 82 -7.59 5.89 -3.49
N ARG A 83 -7.22 4.71 -4.01
CA ARG A 83 -6.35 3.76 -3.30
C ARG A 83 -4.98 4.35 -2.96
N ALA A 84 -4.39 5.14 -3.86
CA ALA A 84 -3.13 5.82 -3.58
C ALA A 84 -3.26 6.87 -2.47
N ARG A 85 -4.39 7.60 -2.41
CA ARG A 85 -4.68 8.54 -1.31
C ARG A 85 -4.82 7.82 0.04
N ILE A 86 -5.49 6.67 0.08
CA ILE A 86 -5.58 5.83 1.29
C ILE A 86 -4.17 5.40 1.72
N ALA A 87 -3.36 4.85 0.82
CA ALA A 87 -2.00 4.41 1.15
C ALA A 87 -1.11 5.56 1.71
N ARG A 88 -1.24 6.77 1.18
CA ARG A 88 -0.55 7.96 1.72
C ARG A 88 -1.03 8.33 3.12
N ARG A 89 -2.34 8.19 3.39
CA ARG A 89 -2.91 8.41 4.72
C ARG A 89 -2.39 7.36 5.70
N ASP A 90 -2.40 6.09 5.33
CA ASP A 90 -1.90 4.98 6.17
C ASP A 90 -0.42 5.16 6.52
N LEU A 91 0.39 5.63 5.58
CA LEU A 91 1.78 6.03 5.84
C LEU A 91 1.88 7.14 6.88
N GLY A 92 1.05 8.18 6.76
CA GLY A 92 0.97 9.27 7.74
C GLY A 92 0.59 8.77 9.13
N GLU A 93 -0.38 7.86 9.20
CA GLU A 93 -0.83 7.22 10.44
C GLU A 93 0.27 6.34 11.06
N LEU A 94 1.00 5.56 10.24
CA LEU A 94 2.15 4.77 10.66
C LEU A 94 3.26 5.65 11.24
N PHE A 95 3.61 6.76 10.60
CA PHE A 95 4.62 7.69 11.14
C PHE A 95 4.15 8.38 12.42
N ARG A 96 2.84 8.61 12.58
CA ARG A 96 2.28 9.15 13.82
C ARG A 96 2.38 8.13 14.94
N GLU A 97 2.04 6.87 14.68
CA GLU A 97 2.24 5.75 15.62
C GLU A 97 3.73 5.60 15.98
N GLY A 98 4.61 5.67 14.99
CA GLY A 98 6.07 5.62 15.16
C GLY A 98 6.61 6.74 16.06
N ARG A 99 6.10 7.97 15.92
CA ARG A 99 6.48 9.09 16.78
C ARG A 99 5.98 8.93 18.21
N THR A 100 4.73 8.55 18.39
CA THR A 100 4.16 8.33 19.73
C THR A 100 4.87 7.19 20.46
N SER A 101 5.10 6.07 19.77
CA SER A 101 5.85 4.94 20.35
C SER A 101 7.30 5.29 20.66
N LEU A 102 7.95 6.12 19.85
CA LEU A 102 9.31 6.60 20.12
C LEU A 102 9.35 7.46 21.40
N LEU A 103 8.40 8.40 21.56
CA LEU A 103 8.31 9.21 22.77
C LEU A 103 8.10 8.34 24.02
N ILE A 104 7.17 7.39 23.97
CA ILE A 104 6.92 6.46 25.07
C ILE A 104 8.16 5.62 25.38
N GLY A 105 8.80 5.05 24.35
CA GLY A 105 10.02 4.25 24.50
C GLY A 105 11.18 5.03 25.09
N LEU A 106 11.39 6.27 24.67
CA LEU A 106 12.43 7.16 25.22
C LEU A 106 12.15 7.53 26.69
N LEU A 107 10.89 7.87 27.03
CA LEU A 107 10.51 8.15 28.42
C LEU A 107 10.68 6.92 29.31
N PHE A 108 10.30 5.74 28.82
CA PHE A 108 10.48 4.49 29.52
C PHE A 108 11.96 4.15 29.71
N LEU A 109 12.79 4.27 28.67
CA LEU A 109 14.23 4.09 28.78
C LEU A 109 14.83 5.06 29.81
N ALA A 110 14.50 6.36 29.72
CA ALA A 110 14.97 7.35 30.69
C ALA A 110 14.58 6.97 32.12
N ALA A 111 13.34 6.54 32.35
CA ALA A 111 12.89 6.07 33.66
C ALA A 111 13.68 4.84 34.14
N THR A 112 13.94 3.85 33.27
CA THR A 112 14.73 2.67 33.64
C THR A 112 16.18 3.02 33.98
N LEU A 113 16.80 3.97 33.27
CA LEU A 113 18.15 4.44 33.54
C LEU A 113 18.24 5.23 34.84
N VAL A 114 17.28 6.12 35.10
CA VAL A 114 17.21 6.85 36.37
C VAL A 114 17.02 5.87 37.53
N LEU A 115 16.09 4.93 37.43
CA LEU A 115 15.84 3.94 38.47
C LEU A 115 17.07 3.05 38.71
N ARG A 116 17.76 2.67 37.63
CA ARG A 116 19.03 1.95 37.68
C ARG A 116 20.08 2.72 38.50
N ASP A 117 20.24 4.02 38.26
CA ASP A 117 21.24 4.84 38.94
C ASP A 117 20.88 5.14 40.41
N LEU A 118 19.60 5.15 40.75
CA LEU A 118 19.12 5.28 42.13
C LEU A 118 19.36 4.02 42.99
N ILE A 119 19.48 2.85 42.35
CA ILE A 119 19.81 1.61 43.04
C ILE A 119 21.30 1.65 43.40
N ALA A 120 21.62 1.59 44.69
CA ALA A 120 23.00 1.53 45.16
C ALA A 120 23.67 0.19 44.80
N ASP A 121 24.98 0.23 44.55
CA ASP A 121 25.76 -0.98 44.37
C ASP A 121 25.70 -1.84 45.64
N GLY A 122 25.35 -3.12 45.47
CA GLY A 122 24.94 -3.97 46.58
C GLY A 122 24.99 -5.47 46.26
N PRO A 123 24.36 -6.33 47.08
CA PRO A 123 24.40 -7.79 46.92
C PRO A 123 23.83 -8.24 45.55
N ARG A 124 24.04 -9.51 45.18
CA ARG A 124 23.71 -10.10 43.85
C ARG A 124 22.35 -9.68 43.27
N LEU A 125 21.32 -9.49 44.11
CA LEU A 125 19.99 -9.06 43.70
C LEU A 125 19.97 -7.61 43.13
N SER A 126 20.75 -6.69 43.69
CA SER A 126 20.86 -5.31 43.19
C SER A 126 21.40 -5.27 41.76
N ASN A 127 22.50 -6.00 41.52
CA ASN A 127 23.09 -6.12 40.18
C ASN A 127 22.13 -6.76 39.18
N PHE A 128 21.43 -7.82 39.58
CA PHE A 128 20.42 -8.47 38.74
C PHE A 128 19.30 -7.50 38.32
N ILE A 129 18.78 -6.69 39.24
CA ILE A 129 17.75 -5.69 38.92
C ILE A 129 18.33 -4.59 38.01
N ARG A 130 19.56 -4.15 38.26
CA ARG A 130 20.27 -3.13 37.46
C ARG A 130 20.42 -3.59 36.00
N GLU A 131 20.82 -4.83 35.79
CA GLU A 131 20.92 -5.45 34.46
C GLU A 131 19.55 -5.64 33.81
N GLY A 132 18.55 -6.10 34.57
CA GLY A 132 17.18 -6.26 34.10
C GLY A 132 16.57 -4.95 33.60
N LEU A 133 16.78 -3.84 34.31
CA LEU A 133 16.31 -2.51 33.89
C LEU A 133 16.93 -2.06 32.56
N MET A 134 18.22 -2.35 32.35
CA MET A 134 18.89 -2.04 31.08
C MET A 134 18.30 -2.85 29.92
N ILE A 135 18.05 -4.15 30.13
CA ILE A 135 17.43 -5.02 29.12
C ILE A 135 16.00 -4.53 28.81
N CYS A 136 15.20 -4.23 29.83
CA CYS A 136 13.84 -3.70 29.67
C CYS A 136 13.82 -2.38 28.89
N GLY A 137 14.70 -1.43 29.25
CA GLY A 137 14.79 -0.15 28.57
C GLY A 137 15.12 -0.29 27.08
N TRP A 138 16.04 -1.19 26.74
CA TRP A 138 16.34 -1.52 25.35
C TRP A 138 15.15 -2.19 24.62
N VAL A 139 14.50 -3.17 25.25
CA VAL A 139 13.32 -3.85 24.68
C VAL A 139 12.18 -2.87 24.39
N GLY A 140 12.01 -1.84 25.22
CA GLY A 140 11.02 -0.78 25.00
C GLY A 140 11.23 0.03 23.72
N LEU A 141 12.46 0.05 23.17
CA LEU A 141 12.79 0.75 21.93
C LEU A 141 12.56 -0.09 20.65
N TRP A 142 12.20 -1.37 20.76
CA TRP A 142 12.07 -2.23 19.58
C TRP A 142 10.96 -1.77 18.63
N LYS A 143 9.76 -1.50 19.14
CA LYS A 143 8.61 -1.06 18.32
C LYS A 143 8.88 0.22 17.50
N PRO A 144 9.39 1.32 18.09
CA PRO A 144 9.66 2.52 17.30
C PRO A 144 10.77 2.29 16.25
N ILE A 145 11.84 1.56 16.59
CA ILE A 145 12.89 1.22 15.63
C ILE A 145 12.29 0.42 14.46
N ASP A 146 11.49 -0.61 14.74
CA ASP A 146 10.81 -1.40 13.71
C ASP A 146 9.95 -0.54 12.77
N ILE A 147 9.17 0.38 13.33
CA ILE A 147 8.32 1.27 12.52
C ILE A 147 9.17 2.16 11.60
N HIS A 148 10.19 2.82 12.14
CA HIS A 148 11.00 3.80 11.39
C HIS A 148 12.02 3.17 10.44
N LEU A 149 12.41 1.91 10.67
CA LEU A 149 13.32 1.20 9.77
C LEU A 149 12.57 0.34 8.73
N TYR A 150 11.56 -0.41 9.15
CA TYR A 150 11.02 -1.53 8.36
C TYR A 150 9.53 -1.46 8.06
N ARG A 151 8.68 -0.70 8.75
CA ARG A 151 7.25 -0.75 8.41
C ARG A 151 6.85 0.20 7.28
N TRP A 152 7.61 1.26 7.04
CA TRP A 152 7.20 2.31 6.09
C TRP A 152 7.57 2.03 4.63
N TRP A 153 8.71 1.39 4.35
CA TRP A 153 9.17 1.11 2.99
C TRP A 153 8.17 0.31 2.12
N PRO A 154 7.45 -0.72 2.62
CA PRO A 154 6.55 -1.50 1.76
C PRO A 154 5.26 -0.71 1.48
N LEU A 155 4.75 0.05 2.46
CA LEU A 155 3.60 0.94 2.28
C LEU A 155 3.94 2.07 1.30
N GLN A 156 5.16 2.61 1.35
CA GLN A 156 5.60 3.65 0.41
C GLN A 156 5.74 3.10 -1.01
N ALA A 157 6.34 1.91 -1.16
CA ALA A 157 6.42 1.23 -2.45
C ALA A 157 5.02 0.97 -3.03
N HIS A 158 4.10 0.42 -2.21
CA HIS A 158 2.72 0.18 -2.61
C HIS A 158 2.00 1.47 -3.03
N GLY A 159 2.10 2.55 -2.23
CA GLY A 159 1.50 3.83 -2.56
C GLY A 159 2.07 4.48 -3.83
N ARG A 160 3.37 4.29 -4.11
CA ARG A 160 4.00 4.71 -5.38
C ARG A 160 3.44 3.93 -6.55
N LEU A 161 3.34 2.61 -6.46
CA LEU A 161 2.78 1.77 -7.52
C LEU A 161 1.33 2.17 -7.85
N LEU A 162 0.49 2.35 -6.82
CA LEU A 162 -0.88 2.83 -7.00
C LEU A 162 -0.95 4.21 -7.67
N SER A 163 -0.07 5.14 -7.26
CA SER A 163 0.00 6.48 -7.87
C SER A 163 0.45 6.43 -9.33
N ARG A 164 1.31 5.46 -9.70
CA ARG A 164 1.71 5.25 -11.10
C ARG A 164 0.55 4.68 -11.93
N LEU A 165 -0.18 3.71 -11.38
CA LEU A 165 -1.36 3.13 -12.01
C LEU A 165 -2.48 4.16 -12.21
N SER A 166 -2.65 5.12 -11.29
CA SER A 166 -3.65 6.18 -11.47
C SER A 166 -3.33 7.15 -12.61
N SER A 167 -2.04 7.38 -12.89
CA SER A 167 -1.58 8.23 -14.01
C SER A 167 -1.32 7.45 -15.31
N CYS A 168 -1.52 6.14 -15.28
CA CYS A 168 -1.23 5.24 -16.38
C CYS A 168 -2.17 5.50 -17.58
N PRO A 169 -1.66 5.52 -18.83
CA PRO A 169 -2.52 5.55 -20.00
C PRO A 169 -3.38 4.29 -20.05
N VAL A 170 -4.71 4.49 -20.10
CA VAL A 170 -5.68 3.41 -20.32
C VAL A 170 -6.10 3.44 -21.80
N GLU A 171 -6.02 2.34 -22.52
CA GLU A 171 -6.54 2.19 -23.88
C GLU A 171 -7.74 1.25 -23.82
N VAL A 172 -8.86 1.61 -24.45
CA VAL A 172 -10.01 0.72 -24.55
C VAL A 172 -10.20 0.35 -26.02
N VAL A 173 -10.24 -0.95 -26.31
CA VAL A 173 -10.38 -1.50 -27.65
C VAL A 173 -11.61 -2.38 -27.69
N PHE A 174 -12.43 -2.26 -28.73
CA PHE A 174 -13.62 -3.09 -28.92
C PHE A 174 -13.33 -4.20 -29.92
N GLU A 175 -13.55 -5.45 -29.51
CA GLU A 175 -13.56 -6.63 -30.39
C GLU A 175 -15.04 -6.98 -30.64
N ALA A 176 -15.58 -6.61 -31.81
CA ALA A 176 -16.91 -7.08 -32.20
C ALA A 176 -16.87 -8.61 -32.45
N GLN A 177 -17.81 -9.34 -31.85
CA GLN A 177 -18.05 -10.76 -32.14
C GLN A 177 -18.67 -10.96 -33.53
#